data_AF-A0AAP0XAE6-F1
#
_entry.id   AF-A0AAP0XAE6-F1
#
_cell.length_a   1.000
_cell.length_b   1.000
_cell.length_c   1.000
_cell.angle_alpha   90.00
_cell.angle_beta   90.00
_cell.angle_gamma   90.00
#
_symmetry.space_group_name_H-M   'P 1'
#
loop_
_entity.id
_entity.type
_entity.pdbx_description
1 polymer ?
#
loop_
_entity_poly.entity_id
_entity_poly.type
_entity_poly.pdbx_seq_one_letter_code
_entity_poly.pdbx_strand_id
1 'polypeptide(L)'
;MQRIKGYHAHIYYDASTMEQARQLCEEAARLFPVTMGRMHQKPVGPHPDWSCQLAFGPEVVGVVLPWLALYRRGLVVFLHPLTGDELADHRDHAIWMGAVRPLDLSIFK
;
A
#
# COMPACT_ATOMS: atom_id res chain seq x y z
N MET A 1 4.29 -20.70 -13.12
CA MET A 1 4.62 -19.74 -12.02
C MET A 1 3.91 -18.43 -12.35
N GLN A 2 2.91 -18.03 -11.57
CA GLN A 2 2.35 -16.68 -11.68
C GLN A 2 3.47 -15.69 -11.38
N ARG A 3 3.86 -14.91 -12.39
CA ARG A 3 4.96 -13.95 -12.30
C ARG A 3 4.33 -12.64 -11.83
N ILE A 4 4.47 -12.35 -10.54
CA ILE A 4 4.00 -11.11 -9.92
C ILE A 4 4.44 -9.93 -10.80
N LYS A 5 3.48 -9.14 -11.29
CA LYS A 5 3.71 -8.05 -12.26
C LYS A 5 4.14 -6.75 -11.58
N GLY A 6 3.89 -6.63 -10.28
CA GLY A 6 4.18 -5.47 -9.47
C GLY A 6 3.56 -5.63 -8.09
N TYR A 7 3.66 -4.57 -7.30
CA TYR A 7 3.07 -4.47 -5.98
C TYR A 7 2.43 -3.09 -5.83
N HIS A 8 1.38 -3.03 -5.03
CA HIS A 8 0.88 -1.79 -4.46
C HIS A 8 1.06 -1.83 -2.95
N ALA A 9 1.54 -0.72 -2.39
CA ALA A 9 1.49 -0.44 -0.96
C ALA A 9 0.54 0.73 -0.72
N HIS A 10 -0.47 0.56 0.13
CA HIS A 10 -1.39 1.59 0.55
C HIS A 10 -1.02 2.01 1.96
N ILE A 11 -0.57 3.27 2.08
CA ILE A 11 -0.26 3.88 3.36
C ILE A 11 -1.56 4.45 3.92
N TYR A 12 -2.03 3.88 5.02
CA TYR A 12 -3.27 4.27 5.67
C TYR A 12 -3.03 5.33 6.73
N TYR A 13 -3.87 6.35 6.70
CA TYR A 13 -3.82 7.50 7.59
C TYR A 13 -5.23 8.04 7.85
N ASP A 14 -5.29 9.13 8.60
CA ASP A 14 -6.49 9.94 8.81
C ASP A 14 -6.10 11.43 8.84
N ALA A 15 -7.03 12.30 9.24
CA ALA A 15 -6.78 13.73 9.33
C ALA A 15 -5.60 14.10 10.25
N SER A 16 -5.37 13.34 11.32
CA SER A 16 -4.30 13.60 12.29
C SER A 16 -2.92 13.18 11.79
N THR A 17 -2.85 12.21 10.88
CA THR A 17 -1.60 11.62 10.37
C THR A 17 -1.33 11.89 8.88
N MET A 18 -2.16 12.70 8.23
CA MET A 18 -2.06 13.01 6.80
C MET A 18 -0.69 13.55 6.39
N GLU A 19 -0.15 14.51 7.13
CA GLU A 19 1.14 15.13 6.79
C GLU A 19 2.30 14.14 6.95
N GLN A 20 2.24 13.27 7.98
CA GLN A 20 3.19 12.19 8.17
C GLN A 20 3.14 11.19 7.01
N ALA A 21 1.95 10.80 6.56
CA ALA A 21 1.79 9.90 5.43
C ALA A 21 2.28 10.52 4.12
N ARG A 22 2.01 11.81 3.89
CA ARG A 22 2.51 12.55 2.74
C ARG A 22 4.04 12.51 2.69
N GLN A 23 4.70 12.85 3.79
CA GLN A 23 6.16 12.82 3.89
C GLN A 23 6.73 11.42 3.62
N LEU A 24 6.10 10.37 4.16
CA LEU A 24 6.53 9.00 3.90
C LEU A 24 6.43 8.63 2.42
N CYS A 25 5.32 8.96 1.78
CA CYS A 25 5.08 8.65 0.36
C CYS A 25 6.03 9.42 -0.57
N GLU A 26 6.23 10.72 -0.31
CA GLU A 26 7.17 11.55 -1.07
C GLU A 26 8.61 11.06 -0.92
N GLU A 27 9.00 10.70 0.30
CA GLU A 27 10.34 10.15 0.57
C GLU A 27 10.53 8.79 -0.11
N ALA A 28 9.51 7.92 -0.12
CA ALA A 28 9.56 6.67 -0.86
C ALA A 28 9.76 6.91 -2.37
N ALA A 29 9.00 7.85 -2.96
CA ALA A 29 9.11 8.25 -4.37
C ALA A 29 10.46 8.90 -4.71
N ARG A 30 11.10 9.54 -3.73
CA ARG A 30 12.45 10.11 -3.88
C ARG A 30 13.54 9.04 -3.84
N LEU A 31 13.39 8.02 -3.02
CA LEU A 31 14.41 7.00 -2.76
C LEU A 31 14.35 5.79 -3.70
N PHE A 32 13.16 5.45 -4.19
CA PHE A 32 12.91 4.22 -4.93
C PHE A 32 12.12 4.50 -6.22
N PRO A 33 12.18 3.61 -7.22
CA PRO A 33 11.35 3.70 -8.42
C PRO A 33 9.90 3.28 -8.10
N VAL A 34 9.24 4.05 -7.24
CA VAL A 34 7.83 3.90 -6.88
C VAL A 34 7.04 5.05 -7.49
N THR A 35 5.84 4.76 -7.98
CA THR A 35 4.88 5.77 -8.44
C THR A 35 3.93 6.09 -7.30
N MET A 36 4.00 7.32 -6.79
CA MET A 36 3.08 7.82 -5.77
C MET A 36 1.74 8.22 -6.39
N GLY A 37 0.66 7.71 -5.82
CA GLY A 37 -0.72 8.05 -6.17
C GLY A 37 -1.24 9.28 -5.41
N ARG A 38 -2.54 9.55 -5.56
CA ARG A 38 -3.19 10.66 -4.86
C ARG A 38 -3.30 10.40 -3.36
N MET A 39 -3.17 11.46 -2.56
CA MET A 39 -3.56 11.44 -1.14
C MET A 39 -5.10 11.48 -1.04
N HIS A 40 -5.75 10.33 -0.91
CA HIS A 40 -7.20 10.25 -0.73
C HIS A 40 -7.58 10.58 0.71
N GLN A 41 -8.48 11.53 0.93
CA GLN A 41 -9.00 11.90 2.26
C GLN A 41 -10.38 11.29 2.52
N LYS A 42 -10.58 10.05 2.05
CA LYS A 42 -11.79 9.24 2.25
C LYS A 42 -11.47 7.78 1.89
N PRO A 43 -12.28 6.82 2.38
CA PRO A 43 -12.28 5.45 1.85
C PRO A 43 -12.54 5.46 0.34
N VAL A 44 -11.76 4.65 -0.40
CA VAL A 44 -11.87 4.50 -1.85
C VAL A 44 -11.61 3.05 -2.22
N GLY A 45 -12.47 2.47 -3.07
CA GLY A 45 -12.34 1.07 -3.47
C GLY A 45 -12.43 0.14 -2.26
N PRO A 46 -11.51 -0.81 -2.09
CA PRO A 46 -11.56 -1.78 -1.00
C PRO A 46 -11.02 -1.22 0.32
N HIS A 47 -10.47 -0.01 0.31
CA HIS A 47 -9.71 0.53 1.44
C HIS A 47 -10.64 1.22 2.45
N PRO A 48 -10.63 0.79 3.73
CA PRO A 48 -11.55 1.31 4.74
C PRO A 48 -11.12 2.65 5.34
N ASP A 49 -9.87 3.07 5.09
CA ASP A 49 -9.26 4.29 5.64
C ASP A 49 -8.87 5.26 4.52
N TRP A 50 -8.41 6.46 4.89
CA TRP A 50 -7.75 7.36 3.95
C TRP A 50 -6.43 6.72 3.53
N SER A 51 -6.04 6.89 2.27
CA SER A 51 -4.84 6.21 1.78
C SER A 51 -4.12 6.93 0.65
N CYS A 52 -2.83 6.60 0.54
CA CYS A 52 -2.00 6.92 -0.61
C CYS A 52 -1.36 5.63 -1.11
N GLN A 53 -1.49 5.38 -2.41
CA GLN A 53 -0.89 4.22 -3.07
C GLN A 53 0.55 4.52 -3.49
N LEU A 54 1.43 3.56 -3.28
CA LEU A 54 2.75 3.48 -3.90
C LEU A 54 2.77 2.24 -4.80
N ALA A 55 2.95 2.43 -6.10
CA ALA A 55 3.02 1.34 -7.08
C ALA A 55 4.46 1.10 -7.53
N PHE A 56 4.92 -0.14 -7.57
CA PHE A 56 6.29 -0.47 -7.95
C PHE A 56 6.46 -1.88 -8.52
N GLY A 57 7.55 -2.08 -9.26
CA GLY A 57 7.89 -3.35 -9.87
C GLY A 57 8.39 -4.39 -8.85
N PRO A 58 8.31 -5.69 -9.19
CA PRO A 58 8.72 -6.77 -8.29
C PRO A 58 10.22 -6.74 -7.94
N GLU A 59 11.05 -6.12 -8.78
CA GLU A 59 12.50 -6.02 -8.60
C GLU A 59 12.91 -5.16 -7.39
N VAL A 60 12.06 -4.23 -6.95
CA VAL A 60 12.37 -3.34 -5.80
C VAL A 60 11.65 -3.71 -4.52
N VAL A 61 10.80 -4.74 -4.51
CA VAL A 61 10.07 -5.14 -3.29
C VAL A 61 11.01 -5.44 -2.12
N GLY A 62 12.16 -6.05 -2.41
CA GLY A 62 13.17 -6.42 -1.41
C GLY A 62 13.82 -5.22 -0.70
N VAL A 63 13.70 -4.00 -1.24
CA VAL A 63 14.18 -2.77 -0.60
C VAL A 63 13.06 -1.88 -0.09
N VAL A 64 11.94 -1.78 -0.83
CA VAL A 64 10.79 -0.95 -0.44
C VAL A 64 10.09 -1.52 0.80
N LEU A 65 9.86 -2.83 0.85
CA LEU A 65 9.17 -3.48 1.97
C LEU A 65 9.91 -3.27 3.31
N PRO A 66 11.20 -3.62 3.46
CA PRO A 66 11.90 -3.40 4.73
C PRO A 66 12.04 -1.91 5.07
N TRP A 67 12.18 -1.03 4.08
CA TRP A 67 12.21 0.41 4.34
C TRP A 67 10.87 0.90 4.92
N LEU A 68 9.73 0.51 4.34
CA LEU A 68 8.42 0.83 4.91
C LEU A 68 8.27 0.27 6.33
N ALA A 69 8.74 -0.96 6.59
CA ALA A 69 8.69 -1.56 7.91
C ALA A 69 9.44 -0.74 8.98
N LEU A 70 10.59 -0.15 8.61
CA LEU A 70 11.42 0.65 9.50
C LEU A 70 10.93 2.11 9.64
N TYR A 71 10.44 2.71 8.56
CA TYR A 71 10.20 4.15 8.49
C TYR A 71 8.73 4.57 8.53
N ARG A 72 7.76 3.63 8.54
CA ARG A 72 6.32 3.96 8.62
C ARG A 72 5.89 4.71 9.88
N ARG A 73 6.72 4.76 10.93
CA ARG A 73 6.48 5.54 12.17
C ARG A 73 5.06 5.39 12.75
N GLY A 74 4.55 4.16 12.76
CA GLY A 74 3.23 3.83 13.30
C GLY A 74 2.09 3.78 12.28
N LEU A 75 2.24 4.36 11.08
CA LEU A 75 1.25 4.26 10.01
C LEU A 75 0.99 2.80 9.62
N VAL A 76 -0.25 2.46 9.29
CA VAL A 76 -0.62 1.13 8.79
C VAL A 76 -0.28 1.06 7.31
N VAL A 77 0.31 -0.06 6.88
CA VAL A 77 0.60 -0.31 5.47
C VAL A 77 -0.04 -1.62 5.04
N PHE A 78 -0.86 -1.53 4.00
CA PHE A 78 -1.41 -2.67 3.28
C PHE A 78 -0.64 -2.85 1.97
N LEU A 79 0.06 -3.97 1.79
CA LEU A 79 0.79 -4.29 0.58
C LEU A 79 0.21 -5.56 -0.06
N HIS A 80 0.06 -5.56 -1.38
CA HIS A 80 -0.37 -6.75 -2.11
C HIS A 80 0.35 -6.87 -3.47
N PRO A 81 0.56 -8.09 -3.97
CA PRO A 81 1.08 -8.31 -5.31
C PRO A 81 0.02 -8.00 -6.37
N LEU A 82 0.47 -7.90 -7.62
CA LEU A 82 -0.38 -7.85 -8.81
C LEU A 82 -0.18 -9.14 -9.61
N THR A 83 -1.01 -10.15 -9.34
CA THR A 83 -0.97 -11.45 -10.03
C THR A 83 -1.95 -11.51 -11.21
N GLY A 84 -2.94 -10.62 -11.22
CA GLY A 84 -4.06 -10.61 -12.17
C GLY A 84 -5.36 -11.18 -11.60
N ASP A 85 -5.34 -11.67 -10.36
CA ASP A 85 -6.53 -12.00 -9.58
C ASP A 85 -6.67 -10.97 -8.45
N GLU A 86 -7.43 -9.89 -8.70
CA GLU A 86 -7.52 -8.77 -7.77
C GLU A 86 -8.11 -9.18 -6.42
N LEU A 87 -9.09 -10.08 -6.40
CA LEU A 87 -9.69 -10.55 -5.15
C LEU A 87 -8.68 -11.36 -4.33
N ALA A 88 -7.97 -12.31 -4.95
CA ALA A 88 -6.95 -13.09 -4.25
C ALA A 88 -5.78 -12.21 -3.80
N ASP A 89 -5.37 -11.25 -4.63
CA ASP A 89 -4.31 -10.30 -4.30
C ASP A 89 -4.65 -9.52 -3.02
N HIS A 90 -5.90 -9.08 -2.87
CA HIS A 90 -6.32 -8.32 -1.69
C HIS A 90 -6.69 -9.18 -0.47
N ARG A 91 -7.22 -10.39 -0.68
CA ARG A 91 -7.73 -11.26 0.39
C ARG A 91 -6.68 -12.23 0.92
N ASP A 92 -5.98 -12.90 0.01
CA ASP A 92 -5.18 -14.09 0.31
C ASP A 92 -3.68 -13.80 0.28
N HIS A 93 -3.26 -12.82 -0.52
CA HIS A 93 -1.84 -12.45 -0.70
C HIS A 93 -1.48 -11.13 0.01
N ALA A 94 -2.35 -10.66 0.90
CA ALA A 94 -2.16 -9.44 1.66
C ALA A 94 -0.97 -9.52 2.63
N ILE A 95 -0.15 -8.47 2.63
CA ILE A 95 0.95 -8.27 3.57
C ILE A 95 0.65 -7.00 4.35
N TRP A 96 0.64 -7.11 5.68
CA TRP A 96 0.32 -6.00 6.58
C TRP A 96 1.50 -5.60 7.45
N MET A 97 1.68 -4.29 7.61
CA MET A 97 2.57 -3.72 8.61
C MET A 97 1.77 -2.84 9.57
N GLY A 98 1.80 -3.18 10.86
CA GLY A 98 0.92 -2.56 11.86
C GLY A 98 -0.38 -3.36 12.01
N ALA A 99 -1.52 -2.67 12.05
CA ALA A 99 -2.82 -3.30 12.21
C ALA A 99 -3.36 -3.85 10.88
N VAL A 100 -4.05 -4.99 10.93
CA VAL A 100 -4.85 -5.51 9.81
C VAL A 100 -6.16 -4.74 9.77
N ARG A 101 -6.59 -4.33 8.57
CA ARG A 101 -7.86 -3.60 8.38
C ARG A 101 -8.87 -4.42 7.58
N PRO A 102 -10.17 -4.32 7.90
CA PRO A 102 -11.21 -5.06 7.18
C PRO A 102 -11.48 -4.39 5.84
N LEU A 103 -10.83 -4.87 4.77
CA LEU A 103 -11.07 -4.38 3.41
C LEU A 103 -12.52 -4.66 2.96
N ASP A 104 -13.10 -3.75 2.18
CA ASP A 104 -14.36 -4.01 1.48
C ASP A 104 -14.08 -4.86 0.23
N LEU A 105 -14.06 -6.17 0.39
CA LEU A 105 -13.82 -7.12 -0.69
C LEU A 105 -15.06 -7.34 -1.59
N SER A 106 -16.21 -6.74 -1.26
CA SER A 106 -17.42 -6.91 -2.06
C SER A 106 -17.32 -6.27 -3.44
N ILE A 107 -16.39 -5.31 -3.60
CA ILE A 107 -16.18 -4.57 -4.85
C ILE A 107 -15.58 -5.41 -5.98
N PHE A 108 -14.99 -6.57 -5.66
CA PHE A 108 -14.31 -7.44 -6.63
C PHE A 108 -15.23 -8.55 -7.18
N LYS A 109 -16.53 -8.45 -6.94
CA LYS A 109 -17.56 -9.42 -7.37
C LYS A 109 -18.40 -8.89 -8.51
#